data_AF-A0A438JLH7-F1
#
_entry.id   AF-A0A438JLH7-F1
#
_cell.length_a   1.000
_cell.length_b   1.000
_cell.length_c   1.000
_cell.angle_alpha   90.00
_cell.angle_beta   90.00
_cell.angle_gamma   90.00
#
_symmetry.space_group_name_H-M   'P 1'
#
loop_
_entity.id
_entity.type
_entity.pdbx_description
1 polymer ?
#
loop_
_entity_poly.entity_id
_entity_poly.type
_entity_poly.pdbx_seq_one_letter_code
_entity_poly.pdbx_strand_id
1 'polypeptide(L)'
;MDLDCFCFDISKFCSFLLAIPGYGSIDINDHECVAMLLLNRALGKFEFEDVRKLAAELCGRIHPQVLLPILSSHLELAADSQDIVKIKACLFSVCTSLVARGRDSLSQPAMLKIQKTIKTILLWPSLDGDEVSKAQHGCIDCLALMICTELQAPNPS
;
A
#
# COMPACT_ATOMS: atom_id res chain seq x y z
N MET A 1 15.51 -5.19 -21.43
CA MET A 1 15.10 -4.01 -20.63
C MET A 1 15.66 -4.22 -19.26
N ASP A 2 16.72 -3.47 -18.97
CA ASP A 2 17.72 -3.78 -17.95
C ASP A 2 17.24 -3.49 -16.52
N LEU A 3 17.43 -4.47 -15.64
CA LEU A 3 17.10 -4.42 -14.21
C LEU A 3 17.97 -3.42 -13.42
N ASP A 4 19.06 -2.94 -14.01
CA ASP A 4 20.04 -2.10 -13.33
C ASP A 4 19.57 -0.64 -13.13
N CYS A 5 18.59 -0.19 -13.90
CA CYS A 5 18.01 1.16 -13.71
C CYS A 5 17.05 1.22 -12.51
N PHE A 6 16.44 0.10 -12.12
CA PHE A 6 15.52 0.02 -10.97
C PHE A 6 16.25 -0.05 -9.62
N CYS A 7 17.45 -0.62 -9.60
CA CYS A 7 18.22 -0.83 -8.38
C CYS A 7 18.80 0.49 -7.81
N PHE A 8 19.04 1.49 -8.67
CA PHE A 8 19.59 2.79 -8.26
C PHE A 8 18.57 3.67 -7.50
N ASP A 9 17.27 3.40 -7.63
CA ASP A 9 16.19 4.21 -7.03
C ASP A 9 15.71 3.68 -5.66
N ILE A 10 15.93 2.38 -5.38
CA ILE A 10 15.52 1.75 -4.11
C ILE A 10 16.31 2.31 -2.91
N SER A 11 17.59 2.65 -3.08
CA SER A 11 18.39 3.21 -1.97
C SER A 11 17.94 4.62 -1.58
N LYS A 12 17.45 5.42 -2.54
CA LYS A 12 16.85 6.73 -2.30
C LYS A 12 15.49 6.60 -1.62
N PHE A 13 14.70 5.61 -2.04
CA PHE A 13 13.41 5.30 -1.42
C PHE A 13 13.57 4.80 0.03
N CYS A 14 14.57 3.95 0.30
CA CYS A 14 14.91 3.48 1.65
C CYS A 14 15.46 4.61 2.55
N SER A 15 16.28 5.51 2.00
CA SER A 15 16.79 6.67 2.75
C SER A 15 15.66 7.63 3.16
N PHE A 16 14.59 7.71 2.37
CA PHE A 16 13.41 8.52 2.66
C PHE A 16 12.47 7.88 3.71
N LEU A 17 12.31 6.55 3.69
CA LEU A 17 11.59 5.80 4.74
C LEU A 17 12.24 5.94 6.13
N LEU A 18 13.56 6.14 6.18
CA LEU A 18 14.30 6.40 7.42
C LEU A 18 14.20 7.86 7.90
N ALA A 19 13.64 8.78 7.10
CA ALA A 19 13.65 10.22 7.35
C ALA A 19 12.34 10.77 7.98
N ILE A 20 11.42 9.92 8.44
CA ILE A 20 10.24 10.38 9.21
C ILE A 20 10.52 10.12 10.69
N PRO A 21 10.97 11.14 11.46
CA PRO A 21 10.02 12.08 12.07
C PRO A 21 10.48 13.55 12.15
N GLY A 22 9.54 14.48 11.89
CA GLY A 22 9.59 15.88 12.37
C GLY A 22 10.70 16.78 11.82
N TYR A 23 10.41 17.50 10.71
CA TYR A 23 11.05 18.76 10.26
C TYR A 23 12.58 18.76 9.98
N GLY A 24 12.98 18.99 8.72
CA GLY A 24 14.34 19.47 8.39
C GLY A 24 14.92 18.92 7.08
N SER A 25 15.32 19.83 6.20
CA SER A 25 15.59 19.68 4.77
C SER A 25 16.73 18.74 4.36
N ILE A 26 16.52 18.03 3.24
CA ILE A 26 17.60 17.79 2.27
C ILE A 26 17.13 18.34 0.92
N ASP A 27 17.86 19.34 0.44
CA ASP A 27 17.76 19.93 -0.89
C ASP A 27 18.28 18.93 -1.93
N ILE A 28 17.37 18.26 -2.64
CA ILE A 28 17.67 17.46 -3.83
C ILE A 28 16.60 17.74 -4.89
N ASN A 29 16.78 18.85 -5.60
CA ASN A 29 16.44 19.02 -7.03
C ASN A 29 15.19 18.24 -7.53
N ASP A 30 14.02 18.82 -7.27
CA ASP A 30 12.86 19.02 -8.16
C ASP A 30 12.46 17.96 -9.22
N HIS A 31 12.71 16.68 -8.95
CA HIS A 31 12.11 15.57 -9.69
C HIS A 31 11.41 14.63 -8.72
N GLU A 32 10.28 15.08 -8.15
CA GLU A 32 9.34 14.15 -7.54
C GLU A 32 8.92 13.14 -8.62
N CYS A 33 9.39 11.90 -8.49
CA CYS A 33 8.97 10.82 -9.37
C CYS A 33 7.43 10.73 -9.36
N VAL A 34 6.82 10.51 -10.52
CA VAL A 34 5.36 10.42 -10.68
C VAL A 34 4.75 9.41 -9.70
N ALA A 35 5.48 8.32 -9.38
CA ALA A 35 5.06 7.35 -8.37
C ALA A 35 4.93 7.97 -6.96
N MET A 36 5.86 8.85 -6.57
CA MET A 36 5.83 9.53 -5.28
C MET A 36 4.68 10.55 -5.22
N LEU A 37 4.50 11.31 -6.30
CA LEU A 37 3.35 12.23 -6.43
C LEU A 37 2.03 11.48 -6.23
N LEU A 38 1.84 10.35 -6.91
CA LEU A 38 0.64 9.53 -6.77
C LEU A 38 0.50 8.95 -5.36
N LEU A 39 1.59 8.49 -4.74
CA LEU A 39 1.55 7.94 -3.39
C LEU A 39 1.16 9.01 -2.36
N ASN A 40 1.69 10.22 -2.49
CA ASN A 40 1.33 11.37 -1.64
C ASN A 40 -0.16 11.72 -1.77
N ARG A 41 -0.70 11.69 -3.00
CA ARG A 41 -2.12 11.91 -3.25
C ARG A 41 -2.97 10.77 -2.67
N ALA A 42 -2.56 9.52 -2.85
CA ALA A 42 -3.26 8.34 -2.32
C ALA A 42 -3.37 8.36 -0.79
N LEU A 43 -2.30 8.75 -0.09
CA LEU A 43 -2.20 8.73 1.38
C LEU A 43 -2.51 10.10 2.02
N GLY A 44 -2.91 11.10 1.22
CA GLY A 44 -3.21 12.45 1.64
C GLY A 44 -4.50 12.52 2.47
N LYS A 45 -4.41 12.99 3.71
CA LYS A 45 -5.57 13.09 4.63
C LYS A 45 -6.67 14.03 4.10
N PHE A 46 -6.27 15.17 3.51
CA PHE A 46 -7.19 16.20 3.02
C PHE A 46 -7.52 16.08 1.53
N GLU A 47 -7.23 14.92 0.94
CA GLU A 47 -7.49 14.66 -0.46
C GLU A 47 -8.96 14.31 -0.73
N PHE A 48 -9.45 14.60 -1.94
CA PHE A 48 -10.75 14.12 -2.40
C PHE A 48 -10.77 12.59 -2.51
N GLU A 49 -11.87 11.94 -2.14
CA GLU A 49 -11.95 10.48 -2.10
C GLU A 49 -11.66 9.83 -3.46
N ASP A 50 -12.23 10.37 -4.55
CA ASP A 50 -11.99 9.84 -5.90
C ASP A 50 -10.54 9.99 -6.36
N VAL A 51 -9.88 11.09 -5.96
CA VAL A 51 -8.47 11.33 -6.26
C VAL A 51 -7.59 10.33 -5.49
N ARG A 52 -7.87 10.10 -4.19
CA ARG A 52 -7.16 9.07 -3.42
C ARG A 52 -7.31 7.70 -4.05
N LYS A 53 -8.54 7.33 -4.40
CA LYS A 53 -8.85 6.02 -4.94
C LYS A 53 -8.13 5.80 -6.27
N LEU A 54 -8.19 6.76 -7.19
CA LEU A 54 -7.49 6.68 -8.46
C LEU A 54 -5.97 6.63 -8.26
N ALA A 55 -5.42 7.48 -7.40
CA ALA A 55 -3.99 7.47 -7.10
C ALA A 55 -3.54 6.15 -6.45
N ALA A 56 -4.33 5.60 -5.53
CA ALA A 56 -4.08 4.30 -4.91
C ALA A 56 -4.13 3.16 -5.94
N GLU A 57 -5.05 3.20 -6.90
CA GLU A 57 -5.11 2.24 -8.01
C GLU A 57 -3.84 2.28 -8.86
N LEU A 58 -3.38 3.48 -9.20
CA LEU A 58 -2.19 3.66 -10.02
C LEU A 58 -0.93 3.24 -9.25
N CYS A 59 -0.84 3.56 -7.95
CA CYS A 59 0.22 3.09 -7.07
C CYS A 59 0.28 1.58 -6.98
N GLY A 60 -0.87 0.89 -6.96
CA GLY A 60 -0.97 -0.58 -6.96
C GLY A 60 -0.23 -1.27 -8.11
N ARG A 61 0.04 -0.56 -9.21
CA ARG A 61 0.76 -1.08 -10.38
C ARG A 61 2.29 -0.98 -10.25
N ILE A 62 2.81 -0.27 -9.26
CA ILE A 62 4.25 -0.19 -8.95
C ILE A 62 4.79 -1.59 -8.61
N HIS A 63 6.08 -1.82 -8.84
CA HIS A 63 6.73 -3.10 -8.55
C HIS A 63 6.58 -3.47 -7.06
N PRO A 64 6.15 -4.70 -6.71
CA PRO A 64 5.70 -5.02 -5.35
C PRO A 64 6.85 -5.06 -4.34
N GLN A 65 8.09 -5.33 -4.79
CA GLN A 65 9.30 -5.20 -3.96
C GLN A 65 9.52 -3.77 -3.44
N VAL A 66 9.04 -2.76 -4.18
CA VAL A 66 9.13 -1.34 -3.77
C VAL A 66 7.86 -0.94 -3.03
N LEU A 67 6.69 -1.22 -3.62
CA LEU A 67 5.41 -0.74 -3.12
C LEU A 67 5.02 -1.33 -1.76
N LEU A 68 5.08 -2.65 -1.60
CA LEU A 68 4.47 -3.33 -0.46
C LEU A 68 5.16 -3.01 0.88
N PRO A 69 6.50 -2.85 0.97
CA PRO A 69 7.13 -2.36 2.20
C PRO A 69 6.60 -0.98 2.65
N ILE A 70 6.34 -0.09 1.70
CA ILE A 70 5.84 1.26 1.96
C ILE A 70 4.41 1.20 2.49
N LEU A 71 3.53 0.50 1.77
CA LEU A 71 2.14 0.33 2.16
C LEU A 71 2.02 -0.42 3.48
N SER A 72 2.88 -1.41 3.74
CA SER A 72 2.92 -2.10 5.03
C SER A 72 3.21 -1.14 6.17
N SER A 73 4.21 -0.24 6.02
CA SER A 73 4.54 0.73 7.06
C SER A 73 3.42 1.75 7.27
N HIS A 74 2.84 2.27 6.19
CA HIS A 74 1.73 3.22 6.30
C HIS A 74 0.46 2.59 6.86
N LEU A 75 0.15 1.35 6.50
CA LEU A 75 -1.00 0.62 7.02
C LEU A 75 -0.86 0.36 8.52
N GLU A 76 0.34 0.00 8.99
CA GLU A 76 0.65 -0.16 10.41
C GLU A 76 0.45 1.15 11.19
N LEU A 77 1.08 2.25 10.75
CA LEU A 77 0.92 3.56 11.37
C LEU A 77 -0.53 4.05 11.35
N ALA A 78 -1.24 3.82 10.24
CA ALA A 78 -2.64 4.19 10.11
C ALA A 78 -3.54 3.34 11.02
N ALA A 79 -3.20 2.07 11.25
CA ALA A 79 -3.89 1.24 12.23
C ALA A 79 -3.72 1.81 13.65
N ASP A 80 -2.49 2.13 14.04
CA ASP A 80 -2.20 2.69 15.37
C ASP A 80 -2.93 4.01 15.64
N SER A 81 -3.08 4.85 14.62
CA SER A 81 -3.79 6.13 14.72
C SER A 81 -5.28 6.06 14.33
N GLN A 82 -5.81 4.87 14.03
CA GLN A 82 -7.16 4.67 13.46
C GLN A 82 -7.48 5.59 12.28
N ASP A 83 -6.51 5.84 11.39
CA ASP A 83 -6.69 6.64 10.18
C ASP A 83 -7.36 5.81 9.08
N ILE A 84 -8.70 5.71 9.17
CA ILE A 84 -9.55 4.91 8.27
C ILE A 84 -9.29 5.24 6.79
N VAL A 85 -9.07 6.52 6.49
CA VAL A 85 -8.84 7.00 5.13
C VAL A 85 -7.55 6.40 4.56
N LYS A 86 -6.44 6.45 5.31
CA LYS A 86 -5.18 5.84 4.89
C LYS A 86 -5.25 4.32 4.85
N ILE A 87 -5.97 3.69 5.78
CA ILE A 87 -6.21 2.24 5.77
C ILE A 87 -6.88 1.84 4.45
N LYS A 88 -7.99 2.49 4.08
CA LYS A 88 -8.69 2.24 2.81
C LYS A 88 -7.78 2.41 1.61
N ALA A 89 -6.99 3.48 1.57
CA ALA A 89 -6.05 3.74 0.46
C ALA A 89 -4.97 2.66 0.36
N CYS A 90 -4.35 2.27 1.48
CA CYS A 90 -3.34 1.22 1.51
C CYS A 90 -3.91 -0.12 1.04
N LEU A 91 -5.07 -0.52 1.58
CA LEU A 91 -5.74 -1.76 1.19
C LEU A 91 -6.11 -1.76 -0.29
N PHE A 92 -6.63 -0.65 -0.80
CA PHE A 92 -6.96 -0.52 -2.22
C PHE A 92 -5.72 -0.72 -3.12
N SER A 93 -4.60 -0.07 -2.79
CA SER A 93 -3.33 -0.29 -3.51
C SER A 93 -2.81 -1.72 -3.41
N VAL A 94 -2.90 -2.37 -2.24
CA VAL A 94 -2.52 -3.78 -2.05
C VAL A 94 -3.40 -4.69 -2.92
N CYS A 95 -4.72 -4.50 -2.87
CA CYS A 95 -5.67 -5.24 -3.71
C CYS A 95 -5.36 -5.08 -5.19
N THR A 96 -5.10 -3.84 -5.65
CA THR A 96 -4.70 -3.61 -7.05
C THR A 96 -3.37 -4.30 -7.37
N SER A 97 -2.41 -4.33 -6.45
CA SER A 97 -1.14 -5.04 -6.64
C SER A 97 -1.31 -6.56 -6.74
N LEU A 98 -2.22 -7.13 -5.95
CA LEU A 98 -2.61 -8.55 -6.04
C LEU A 98 -3.30 -8.85 -7.37
N VAL A 99 -4.21 -8.00 -7.84
CA VAL A 99 -4.88 -8.17 -9.13
C VAL A 99 -3.90 -8.02 -10.31
N ALA A 100 -3.01 -7.02 -10.26
CA ALA A 100 -2.13 -6.70 -11.37
C ALA A 100 -0.96 -7.67 -11.53
N ARG A 101 -0.46 -8.24 -10.43
CA ARG A 101 0.78 -9.03 -10.42
C ARG A 101 0.66 -10.39 -9.72
N GLY A 102 -0.50 -10.70 -9.17
CA GLY A 102 -0.80 -12.00 -8.60
C GLY A 102 0.24 -12.45 -7.57
N ARG A 103 0.82 -13.62 -7.83
CA ARG A 103 1.77 -14.27 -6.92
C ARG A 103 3.03 -13.44 -6.67
N ASP A 104 3.49 -12.63 -7.62
CA ASP A 104 4.67 -11.78 -7.43
C ASP A 104 4.49 -10.79 -6.28
N SER A 105 3.27 -10.29 -6.09
CA SER A 105 2.90 -9.43 -4.97
C SER A 105 2.71 -10.22 -3.68
N LEU A 106 2.00 -11.34 -3.76
CA LEU A 106 1.71 -12.19 -2.60
C LEU A 106 2.99 -12.77 -1.96
N SER A 107 3.98 -13.12 -2.77
CA SER A 107 5.26 -13.69 -2.31
C SER A 107 6.20 -12.68 -1.65
N GLN A 108 5.85 -11.38 -1.62
CA GLN A 108 6.70 -10.39 -0.97
C GLN A 108 6.66 -10.52 0.57
N PRO A 109 7.81 -10.41 1.27
CA PRO A 109 7.86 -10.49 2.73
C PRO A 109 6.95 -9.49 3.45
N ALA A 110 6.76 -8.30 2.87
CA ALA A 110 5.88 -7.26 3.41
C ALA A 110 4.41 -7.71 3.51
N MET A 111 3.99 -8.68 2.71
CA MET A 111 2.61 -9.20 2.75
C MET A 111 2.27 -9.86 4.10
N LEU A 112 3.24 -10.49 4.76
CA LEU A 112 3.05 -11.06 6.09
C LEU A 112 2.73 -9.98 7.14
N LYS A 113 3.38 -8.82 7.04
CA LYS A 113 3.11 -7.68 7.91
C LYS A 113 1.75 -7.07 7.61
N ILE A 114 1.40 -6.90 6.33
CA ILE A 114 0.08 -6.44 5.90
C ILE A 114 -1.02 -7.34 6.46
N GLN A 115 -0.88 -8.66 6.34
CA GLN A 115 -1.82 -9.63 6.91
C GLN A 115 -1.96 -9.49 8.43
N LYS A 116 -0.84 -9.27 9.15
CA LYS A 116 -0.87 -9.05 10.60
C LYS A 116 -1.64 -7.79 10.95
N THR A 117 -1.40 -6.68 10.25
CA THR A 117 -2.11 -5.42 10.49
C THR A 117 -3.59 -5.53 10.15
N ILE A 118 -3.95 -6.21 9.06
CA ILE A 118 -5.34 -6.53 8.71
C ILE A 118 -6.02 -7.28 9.87
N LYS A 119 -5.39 -8.30 10.43
CA LYS A 119 -5.93 -9.04 11.58
C LYS A 119 -6.19 -8.13 12.79
N THR A 120 -5.30 -7.18 13.05
CA THR A 120 -5.50 -6.18 14.12
C THR A 120 -6.73 -5.29 13.87
N ILE A 121 -6.89 -4.78 12.64
CA ILE A 121 -8.02 -3.90 12.27
C ILE A 121 -9.36 -4.65 12.38
N LEU A 122 -9.39 -5.93 12.00
CA LEU A 122 -10.58 -6.78 12.10
C LEU A 122 -11.04 -7.03 13.54
N LEU A 123 -10.19 -6.79 14.55
CA LEU A 123 -10.54 -6.93 15.96
C LEU A 123 -11.10 -5.66 16.57
N TRP A 124 -11.15 -4.55 15.84
CA TRP A 124 -11.69 -3.29 16.36
C TRP A 124 -13.19 -3.36 16.62
N PRO A 125 -13.67 -2.73 17.70
CA PRO A 125 -15.11 -2.58 17.91
C PRO A 125 -15.70 -1.69 16.80
N SER A 126 -16.84 -2.11 16.26
CA SER A 126 -17.53 -1.42 15.18
C SER A 126 -19.04 -1.56 15.32
N LEU A 127 -19.76 -0.55 14.85
CA LEU A 127 -21.19 -0.57 14.62
C LEU A 127 -21.46 -0.66 13.11
N ASP A 128 -22.57 -1.31 12.73
CA ASP A 128 -22.93 -1.46 11.32
C ASP A 128 -23.05 -0.08 10.64
N GLY A 129 -22.36 0.07 9.51
CA GLY A 129 -22.32 1.30 8.71
C GLY A 129 -21.34 2.39 9.17
N ASP A 130 -20.61 2.20 10.28
CA ASP A 130 -19.58 3.15 10.71
C ASP A 130 -18.31 3.10 9.83
N GLU A 131 -17.41 4.07 10.00
CA GLU A 131 -16.17 4.12 9.22
C GLU A 131 -15.23 2.94 9.50
N VAL A 132 -15.31 2.34 10.70
CA VAL A 132 -14.54 1.14 11.05
C VAL A 132 -15.04 -0.06 10.24
N SER A 133 -16.36 -0.24 10.11
CA SER A 133 -16.98 -1.33 9.35
C SER A 133 -16.56 -1.28 7.88
N LYS A 134 -16.38 -0.07 7.31
CA LYS A 134 -15.86 0.12 5.95
C LYS A 134 -14.39 -0.28 5.81
N ALA A 135 -13.55 0.03 6.79
CA ALA A 135 -12.16 -0.45 6.80
C ALA A 135 -12.08 -1.98 6.95
N GLN A 136 -12.93 -2.56 7.81
CA GLN A 136 -13.02 -4.01 8.01
C GLN A 136 -13.51 -4.71 6.74
N HIS A 137 -14.47 -4.14 6.01
CA HIS A 137 -14.87 -4.65 4.70
C HIS A 137 -13.69 -4.70 3.72
N GLY A 138 -12.94 -3.59 3.59
CA GLY A 138 -11.74 -3.55 2.75
C GLY A 138 -10.66 -4.55 3.19
N CYS A 139 -10.56 -4.83 4.49
CA CYS A 139 -9.66 -5.87 5.01
C CYS A 139 -10.09 -7.26 4.51
N ILE A 140 -11.39 -7.57 4.56
CA ILE A 140 -11.94 -8.84 4.06
C ILE A 140 -11.74 -8.96 2.54
N ASP A 141 -11.99 -7.90 1.77
CA ASP A 141 -11.73 -7.87 0.32
C ASP A 141 -10.26 -8.21 0.01
N CYS A 142 -9.34 -7.62 0.77
CA CYS A 142 -7.91 -7.88 0.60
C CYS A 142 -7.55 -9.34 0.89
N LEU A 143 -8.08 -9.93 1.97
CA LEU A 143 -7.85 -11.34 2.31
C LEU A 143 -8.47 -12.28 1.27
N ALA A 144 -9.66 -11.96 0.77
CA ALA A 144 -10.32 -12.71 -0.27
C ALA A 144 -9.47 -12.73 -1.56
N LEU A 145 -8.90 -11.58 -1.94
CA LEU A 145 -7.98 -11.49 -3.08
C LEU A 145 -6.69 -12.29 -2.86
N MET A 146 -6.13 -12.29 -1.64
CA MET A 146 -4.96 -13.14 -1.34
C MET A 146 -5.27 -14.62 -1.58
N ILE A 147 -6.40 -15.12 -1.06
CA ILE A 147 -6.83 -16.51 -1.29
C ILE A 147 -7.05 -16.77 -2.78
N CYS A 148 -7.73 -15.87 -3.50
CA CYS A 148 -7.94 -16.01 -4.94
C CYS A 148 -6.60 -16.08 -5.69
N THR A 149 -5.62 -15.23 -5.34
CA THR A 149 -4.26 -15.27 -5.91
C THR A 149 -3.51 -16.55 -5.56
N GLU A 150 -3.69 -17.10 -4.36
CA GLU A 150 -3.12 -18.38 -3.93
C GLU A 150 -3.68 -19.58 -4.70
N LEU A 151 -4.96 -19.53 -5.07
CA LEU A 151 -5.65 -20.62 -5.74
C LEU A 151 -5.53 -20.57 -7.27
N GLN A 152 -5.17 -19.43 -7.85
CA GLN A 152 -4.94 -19.31 -9.28
C GLN A 152 -3.78 -20.24 -9.72
N ALA A 153 -4.08 -21.19 -10.60
CA ALA A 153 -3.09 -22.08 -11.17
C ALA A 153 -2.04 -21.26 -11.95
N PRO A 154 -0.75 -21.64 -11.93
CA PRO A 154 0.20 -21.11 -12.90
C PRO A 154 -0.35 -21.39 -14.29
N ASN A 155 -0.45 -20.36 -15.15
CA ASN A 155 -0.85 -20.60 -16.54
C ASN A 155 0.08 -21.66 -17.13
N PRO A 156 -0.46 -22.72 -17.78
CA PRO A 156 0.37 -23.68 -18.49
C PRO A 156 1.14 -22.90 -19.57
N SER A 157 2.46 -22.90 -19.43
CA SER A 157 3.42 -22.31 -20.37
C SER A 157 3.47 -23.07 -21.69
#